data_AF-A0A955S4D0-F1
#
_entry.id   AF-A0A955S4D0-F1
#
_cell.length_a   1.000
_cell.length_b   1.000
_cell.length_c   1.000
_cell.angle_alpha   90.00
_cell.angle_beta   90.00
_cell.angle_gamma   90.00
#
_symmetry.space_group_name_H-M   'P 1'
#
loop_
_entity.id
_entity.type
_entity.pdbx_description
1 polymer ?
#
loop_
_entity_poly.entity_id
_entity_poly.type
_entity_poly.pdbx_seq_one_letter_code
_entity_poly.pdbx_strand_id
1 'polypeptide(L)' 'MNKAGYKKLIVWKEADLLAKLVYKATRNFPKEESYGITSQLRRAIISVPLNIVEGYARGGQKEFKRFLSIAKN' A
#
# COMPACT_ATOMS: atom_id res chain seq x y z
N MET A 1 21.05 3.95 11.41
CA MET A 1 19.73 3.99 10.75
C MET A 1 19.00 2.69 11.06
N ASN A 2 18.07 2.73 12.01
CA ASN A 2 17.57 1.53 12.69
C ASN A 2 16.44 0.84 11.88
N LYS A 3 16.39 -0.50 11.93
CA LYS A 3 15.45 -1.38 11.20
C LYS A 3 14.02 -0.81 11.15
N ALA A 4 13.66 -0.22 10.02
CA ALA A 4 12.31 0.05 9.51
C ALA A 4 11.18 0.06 10.57
N GLY A 5 11.11 1.10 11.40
CA GLY A 5 10.11 1.19 12.47
C GLY A 5 8.65 1.14 11.97
N TYR A 6 8.40 1.48 10.71
CA TYR A 6 7.10 1.29 10.05
C TYR A 6 6.63 -0.17 10.06
N LYS A 7 7.54 -1.16 10.07
CA LYS A 7 7.18 -2.59 10.12
C LYS A 7 6.51 -3.00 11.42
N LYS A 8 6.58 -2.15 12.46
CA LYS A 8 5.86 -2.35 13.73
C LYS A 8 4.42 -1.83 13.66
N LEU A 9 4.08 -0.99 12.68
CA LEU A 9 2.74 -0.44 12.53
C LEU A 9 1.78 -1.55 12.07
N ILE A 10 0.72 -1.79 12.85
CA ILE A 10 -0.33 -2.75 12.49
C ILE A 10 -0.96 -2.38 11.15
N VAL A 11 -1.28 -1.09 10.95
CA VAL A 11 -1.85 -0.60 9.68
C VAL A 11 -0.97 -0.90 8.47
N TRP A 12 0.36 -0.87 8.60
CA TRP A 12 1.27 -1.23 7.51
C TRP A 12 1.23 -2.74 7.23
N LYS A 13 1.19 -3.58 8.27
CA LYS A 13 1.12 -5.05 8.13
C LYS A 13 -0.18 -5.48 7.45
N GLU A 14 -1.30 -4.90 7.85
CA GLU A 14 -2.60 -5.16 7.24
C GLU A 14 -2.63 -4.69 5.78
N ALA A 15 -2.09 -3.52 5.47
CA ALA A 15 -1.99 -3.01 4.10
C ALA A 15 -1.09 -3.89 3.21
N ASP A 16 0.06 -4.34 3.72
CA ASP A 16 0.97 -5.26 3.02
C ASP A 16 0.32 -6.65 2.78
N LEU A 17 -0.41 -7.17 3.78
CA LEU A 17 -1.16 -8.41 3.63
C LEU A 17 -2.27 -8.26 2.57
N LEU A 18 -3.03 -7.17 2.61
CA LEU A 18 -4.09 -6.92 1.64
C LEU A 18 -3.52 -6.78 0.22
N ALA A 19 -2.38 -6.11 0.05
CA ALA A 19 -1.69 -6.05 -1.24
C ALA A 19 -1.37 -7.45 -1.78
N LYS A 20 -0.81 -8.34 -0.94
CA LYS A 20 -0.55 -9.74 -1.34
C LYS A 20 -1.84 -10.48 -1.73
N LEU A 21 -2.93 -10.27 -1.01
CA LEU A 21 -4.23 -10.88 -1.32
C LEU A 21 -4.79 -10.39 -2.66
N VAL A 22 -4.71 -9.08 -2.95
CA VAL A 22 -5.15 -8.52 -4.24
C VAL A 22 -4.29 -9.07 -5.38
N TYR A 23 -2.97 -9.17 -5.22
CA TYR A 23 -2.10 -9.78 -6.23
C TYR A 23 -2.43 -11.27 -6.45
N LYS A 24 -2.78 -12.00 -5.39
CA LYS A 24 -3.23 -13.39 -5.49
C LYS A 24 -4.58 -13.51 -6.21
N ALA A 25 -5.56 -12.67 -5.85
CA ALA A 25 -6.90 -12.69 -6.43
C ALA A 25 -6.89 -12.32 -7.92
N THR A 26 -6.13 -11.27 -8.28
CA THR A 26 -6.01 -10.80 -9.67
C THR A 26 -5.14 -11.69 -10.55
N ARG A 27 -4.52 -12.76 -10.02
CA ARG A 27 -3.74 -13.71 -10.84
C ARG A 27 -4.61 -14.51 -11.80
N ASN A 28 -5.87 -14.74 -11.44
CA ASN A 28 -6.81 -15.57 -12.20
C ASN A 28 -7.74 -14.74 -13.10
N PHE A 29 -7.49 -13.43 -13.25
CA PHE A 29 -8.27 -12.60 -14.13
C PHE A 29 -7.95 -12.92 -15.61
N PRO A 30 -8.88 -12.66 -16.55
CA PRO A 30 -8.63 -12.80 -17.98
C PRO A 30 -7.40 -12.00 -18.41
N LYS A 31 -6.65 -12.50 -19.40
CA LYS A 31 -5.41 -11.83 -19.85
C LYS A 31 -5.70 -10.46 -20.46
N GLU A 32 -6.87 -10.30 -21.05
CA GLU A 32 -7.37 -9.06 -21.67
C GLU A 32 -7.48 -7.93 -20.63
N GLU A 33 -7.71 -8.28 -19.35
CA GLU A 33 -7.81 -7.33 -18.24
C GLU A 33 -6.45 -6.94 -17.64
N SER A 34 -5.33 -7.46 -18.15
CA SER A 34 -3.99 -7.21 -17.59
C SER A 34 -3.66 -5.72 -17.53
N TYR A 35 -4.01 -4.98 -18.58
CA TYR A 35 -3.84 -3.53 -18.65
C TYR A 35 -5.08 -2.75 -18.16
N GLY A 36 -6.24 -3.41 -18.10
CA GLY A 36 -7.48 -2.89 -17.54
C GLY A 36 -7.53 -2.98 -16.01
N ILE A 37 -8.54 -3.67 -15.49
CA ILE A 37 -8.83 -3.67 -14.05
C ILE A 37 -7.70 -4.27 -13.21
N THR A 38 -6.94 -5.23 -13.75
CA THR A 38 -5.82 -5.86 -13.03
C THR A 38 -4.74 -4.85 -12.69
N SER A 39 -4.36 -4.01 -13.66
CA SER A 39 -3.32 -2.99 -13.45
C SER A 39 -3.80 -1.91 -12.48
N GLN A 40 -5.06 -1.50 -12.57
CA GLN A 40 -5.65 -0.48 -11.71
C GLN A 40 -5.72 -0.95 -10.25
N LEU A 41 -6.24 -2.16 -10.00
CA LEU A 41 -6.31 -2.74 -8.65
C LEU A 41 -4.94 -2.90 -8.02
N ARG A 42 -3.96 -3.44 -8.76
CA ARG A 42 -2.60 -3.65 -8.25
C ARG A 42 -1.88 -2.34 -7.94
N ARG A 43 -2.06 -1.30 -8.75
CA ARG A 43 -1.50 0.04 -8.49
C ARG A 43 -2.19 0.73 -7.31
N ALA A 44 -3.51 0.64 -7.23
CA ALA A 44 -4.27 1.21 -6.13
C ALA A 44 -3.81 0.59 -4.80
N ILE A 45 -3.82 -0.74 -4.69
CA ILE A 45 -3.51 -1.40 -3.43
C ILE A 45 -2.06 -1.24 -2.99
N ILE A 46 -1.10 -1.23 -3.91
CA ILE A 46 0.31 -1.07 -3.54
C ILE A 46 0.61 0.35 -3.07
N SER A 47 -0.20 1.33 -3.48
CA SER A 47 -0.03 2.71 -3.04
C SER A 47 -0.27 2.89 -1.53
N VAL A 48 -1.15 2.07 -0.93
CA VAL A 48 -1.51 2.15 0.50
C VAL A 48 -0.31 1.91 1.43
N PRO A 49 0.40 0.76 1.40
CA PRO A 49 1.56 0.53 2.24
C PRO A 49 2.72 1.48 1.90
N LEU A 50 2.87 1.91 0.64
CA LEU A 50 3.92 2.86 0.23
C LEU A 50 3.71 4.24 0.85
N ASN A 51 2.48 4.76 0.83
CA ASN A 51 2.15 6.03 1.47
C ASN A 51 2.37 5.97 2.99
N ILE A 52 2.05 4.85 3.64
CA ILE A 52 2.33 4.66 5.08
C ILE A 52 3.85 4.73 5.36
N VAL A 53 4.67 4.07 4.53
CA VAL A 53 6.13 4.08 4.66
C VAL A 53 6.68 5.49 4.43
N GLU A 54 6.21 6.19 3.40
CA GLU A 54 6.68 7.54 3.07
C GLU A 54 6.31 8.54 4.17
N GLY A 55 5.07 8.50 4.66
CA GLY A 55 4.62 9.31 5.77
C GLY A 55 5.42 9.06 7.04
N TYR A 56 5.73 7.80 7.34
CA TYR A 56 6.55 7.42 8.49
C TYR A 56 7.99 7.94 8.35
N ALA A 57 8.58 7.82 7.15
CA ALA A 57 9.95 8.24 6.88
C ALA A 57 10.17 9.75 7.02
N ARG A 58 9.11 10.56 6.83
CA ARG A 58 9.18 12.03 6.96
C ARG A 58 9.23 12.54 8.40
N GLY A 59 9.08 11.68 9.41
CA GLY A 59 9.37 11.97 10.82
C GLY A 59 8.46 12.97 11.54
N GLY A 60 7.63 13.76 10.84
CA GLY A 60 6.71 14.73 11.41
C GLY A 60 5.25 14.27 11.45
N GLN A 61 4.53 14.56 12.54
CA GLN A 61 3.11 14.17 12.69
C GLN A 61 2.20 14.73 11.59
N LYS A 62 2.43 15.98 11.14
CA LYS A 62 1.64 16.62 10.08
C LYS A 62 1.79 15.87 8.75
N GLU A 63 3.02 15.55 8.37
CA GLU A 63 3.30 14.79 7.16
C GLU A 63 2.76 13.37 7.25
N PHE A 64 2.92 12.70 8.40
CA PHE A 64 2.35 11.37 8.59
C PHE A 64 0.83 11.35 8.39
N LYS A 65 0.08 12.31 8.97
CA LYS A 65 -1.37 12.44 8.74
C LYS A 65 -1.72 12.68 7.27
N ARG A 66 -0.94 13.51 6.57
CA ARG A 66 -1.14 13.77 5.13
C ARG A 66 -1.03 12.49 4.31
N PHE A 67 0.00 11.69 4.54
CA PHE A 67 0.19 10.43 3.83
C PHE A 67 -0.83 9.35 4.20
N LEU A 68 -1.29 9.30 5.45
CA LEU A 68 -2.41 8.44 5.83
C LEU A 68 -3.71 8.84 5.12
N SER A 69 -3.94 10.13 4.89
CA SER A 69 -5.08 10.61 4.09
C SER A 69 -4.99 10.12 2.64
N ILE A 70 -3.80 10.16 2.03
CA ILE A 70 -3.58 9.62 0.67
C ILE A 70 -3.82 8.11 0.64
N ALA A 71 -3.34 7.37 1.64
CA ALA A 71 -3.53 5.92 1.72
C ALA A 71 -5.00 5.49 1.93
N LYS A 72 -5.88 6.39 2.38
CA LYS A 72 -7.31 6.14 2.60
C LYS A 72 -8.15 6.29 1.32
N ASN A 73 -7.72 7.15 0.40
CA ASN A 73 -8.47 7.50 -0.82
C ASN A 73 -8.25 6.48 -1.93
#